data_AF-A0A7S2Q617-F1
#
_entry.id   AF-A0A7S2Q617-F1
#
_cell.length_a   1.000
_cell.length_b   1.000
_cell.length_c   1.000
_cell.angle_alpha   90.00
_cell.angle_beta   90.00
_cell.angle_gamma   90.00
#
_symmetry.space_group_name_H-M   'P 1'
#
loop_
_entity.id
_entity.type
_entity.pdbx_description
1 polymer ?
#
loop_
_entity_poly.entity_id
_entity_poly.type
_entity_poly.pdbx_seq_one_letter_code
_entity_poly.pdbx_strand_id
1 'polypeptide(L)'
;MALRYFIRDEARERLSSVYATFGARPDEPVPAARAGVFAEALLASYILNEALRTPASRTKLTATLPRMTTVYPDWNRTTAMVWKVLASRRASLPPAEQEALSFGRVADVVGDVSEGFGGSQVEDCASVKAELLTLENQGTGRVRLADFYQDTLYGNWRFTESQDYLRSLGALDMANPQEPSVIIPNYVAGQSNCVGASRYHDVCCVSECEALFAQLERVLYAPAAPPEQVAAAVEDLPSATVPRGRKLDGLLRQRLRAIAAGHAGRVPLSGRLFAQWMH
;
A
#
# COMPACT_ATOMS: atom_id res chain seq x y z
N MET A 1 -4.47 13.38 -15.90
CA MET A 1 -3.32 13.75 -16.75
C MET A 1 -2.33 14.66 -16.00
N ALA A 2 -2.80 15.69 -15.28
CA ALA A 2 -1.93 16.60 -14.51
C ALA A 2 -1.12 15.93 -13.38
N LEU A 3 -1.71 15.02 -12.59
CA LEU A 3 -1.00 14.37 -11.48
C LEU A 3 0.23 13.57 -11.93
N ARG A 4 0.11 12.80 -13.03
CA ARG A 4 1.26 12.05 -13.59
C ARG A 4 2.40 12.97 -14.02
N TYR A 5 2.06 14.13 -14.58
CA TYR A 5 3.06 15.14 -14.95
C TYR A 5 3.82 15.64 -13.71
N PHE A 6 3.11 15.99 -12.63
CA PHE A 6 3.73 16.44 -11.38
C PHE A 6 4.62 15.38 -10.72
N ILE A 7 4.20 14.11 -10.75
CA ILE A 7 5.01 13.00 -10.22
C ILE A 7 6.31 12.86 -11.02
N ARG A 8 6.24 12.90 -12.35
CA ARG A 8 7.43 12.80 -13.21
C ARG A 8 8.36 14.01 -13.07
N ASP A 9 7.80 15.21 -12.87
CA ASP A 9 8.57 16.43 -12.65
C ASP A 9 9.31 16.40 -11.30
N GLU A 10 8.64 16.00 -10.21
CA GLU A 10 9.29 15.82 -8.91
C GLU A 10 10.38 14.75 -8.97
N ALA A 11 10.10 13.61 -9.62
CA ALA A 11 11.08 12.54 -9.79
C ALA A 11 12.34 13.05 -10.51
N ARG A 12 12.18 13.93 -11.50
CA ARG A 12 13.29 14.56 -12.22
C ARG A 12 14.08 15.52 -11.32
N GLU A 13 13.41 16.40 -10.58
CA GLU A 13 14.06 17.33 -9.63
C GLU A 13 14.87 16.56 -8.58
N ARG A 14 14.27 15.52 -8.01
CA ARG A 14 14.90 14.70 -6.99
C ARG A 14 16.03 13.83 -7.58
N LEU A 15 15.91 13.36 -8.82
CA LEU A 15 16.99 12.68 -9.53
C LEU A 15 18.22 13.59 -9.72
N SER A 16 18.03 14.87 -10.03
CA SER A 16 19.16 15.83 -10.08
C SER A 16 19.89 15.92 -8.73
N SER A 17 19.14 15.87 -7.61
CA SER A 17 19.74 15.83 -6.27
C SER A 17 20.48 14.51 -5.99
N VAL A 18 19.99 13.38 -6.50
CA VAL A 18 20.70 12.09 -6.45
C VAL A 18 22.02 12.18 -7.22
N TYR A 19 22.03 12.69 -8.46
CA TYR A 19 23.26 12.89 -9.23
C TYR A 19 24.31 13.68 -8.44
N ALA A 20 23.92 14.83 -7.88
CA ALA A 20 24.81 15.64 -7.06
C ALA A 20 25.32 14.89 -5.81
N THR A 21 24.44 14.11 -5.16
CA THR A 21 24.78 13.32 -3.97
C THR A 21 25.86 12.27 -4.26
N PHE A 22 25.82 11.67 -5.46
CA PHE A 22 26.78 10.65 -5.87
C PHE A 22 27.91 11.19 -6.75
N GLY A 23 28.11 12.51 -6.81
CA GLY A 23 29.21 13.13 -7.58
C GLY A 23 29.11 12.89 -9.09
N ALA A 24 27.90 12.91 -9.65
CA ALA A 24 27.64 12.91 -11.08
C ALA A 24 26.98 14.22 -11.51
N ARG A 25 27.11 14.56 -12.79
CA ARG A 25 26.50 15.76 -13.36
C ARG A 25 25.40 15.40 -14.38
N PRO A 26 24.23 16.05 -14.37
CA PRO A 26 23.13 15.75 -15.30
C PRO A 26 23.45 15.95 -16.78
N ASP A 27 24.48 16.73 -17.12
CA ASP A 27 24.95 16.98 -18.49
C ASP A 27 25.85 15.86 -19.04
N GLU A 28 26.31 14.94 -18.19
CA GLU A 28 27.20 13.85 -18.57
C GLU A 28 26.45 12.51 -18.57
N PRO A 29 26.60 11.66 -19.61
CA PRO A 29 26.06 10.30 -19.59
C PRO A 29 26.68 9.48 -18.46
N VAL A 30 25.87 8.61 -17.84
CA VAL A 30 26.33 7.72 -16.77
C VAL A 30 26.25 6.26 -17.20
N PRO A 31 27.21 5.41 -16.80
CA PRO A 31 27.14 3.98 -17.07
C PRO A 31 25.83 3.39 -16.57
N ALA A 32 25.26 2.43 -17.29
CA ALA A 32 23.99 1.82 -16.94
C ALA A 32 23.94 1.26 -15.51
N ALA A 33 25.04 0.71 -15.01
CA ALA A 33 25.13 0.24 -13.63
C ALA A 33 24.90 1.39 -12.62
N ARG A 34 25.49 2.56 -12.89
CA ARG A 34 25.33 3.76 -12.04
C ARG A 34 23.93 4.36 -12.18
N ALA A 35 23.32 4.30 -13.36
CA ALA A 35 21.93 4.69 -13.58
C ALA A 35 20.95 3.85 -12.73
N GLY A 36 21.18 2.54 -12.62
CA GLY A 36 20.40 1.66 -11.74
C GLY A 36 20.51 2.09 -10.27
N VAL A 37 21.73 2.32 -9.77
CA VAL A 37 21.96 2.83 -8.41
C VAL A 37 21.26 4.16 -8.16
N PHE A 38 21.21 5.06 -9.15
CA PHE A 38 20.50 6.34 -9.01
C PHE A 38 18.98 6.17 -8.92
N ALA A 39 18.42 5.23 -9.68
CA ALA A 39 17.01 4.90 -9.60
C ALA A 39 16.66 4.24 -8.25
N GLU A 40 17.52 3.36 -7.74
CA GLU A 40 17.39 2.82 -6.38
C GLU A 40 17.46 3.92 -5.32
N ALA A 41 18.47 4.79 -5.38
CA ALA A 41 18.62 5.89 -4.43
C ALA A 41 17.41 6.84 -4.44
N LEU A 42 16.82 7.10 -5.61
CA LEU A 42 15.58 7.85 -5.72
C LEU A 42 14.43 7.15 -4.99
N LEU A 43 14.21 5.86 -5.22
CA LEU A 43 13.18 5.10 -4.52
C LEU A 43 13.40 5.06 -3.01
N ALA A 44 14.63 4.80 -2.57
CA ALA A 44 14.98 4.83 -1.16
C ALA A 44 14.67 6.19 -0.53
N SER A 45 14.88 7.29 -1.26
CA SER A 45 14.51 8.63 -0.76
C SER A 45 13.00 8.80 -0.55
N TYR A 46 12.16 8.15 -1.38
CA TYR A 46 10.70 8.16 -1.19
C TYR A 46 10.29 7.33 0.02
N ILE A 47 10.88 6.15 0.18
CA ILE A 47 10.61 5.23 1.31
C ILE A 47 11.05 5.86 2.64
N LEU A 48 12.23 6.49 2.67
CA LEU A 48 12.80 7.11 3.87
C LEU A 48 12.18 8.48 4.22
N ASN A 49 11.25 8.96 3.39
CA ASN A 49 10.69 10.32 3.47
C ASN A 49 11.78 11.41 3.45
N GLU A 50 12.72 11.29 2.51
CA GLU A 50 13.84 12.21 2.33
C GLU A 50 13.72 12.98 1.01
N ALA A 51 13.37 14.26 1.07
CA ALA A 51 13.20 15.10 -0.11
C ALA A 51 14.52 15.49 -0.83
N LEU A 52 15.68 15.17 -0.25
CA LEU A 52 17.04 15.44 -0.76
C LEU A 52 17.39 16.92 -1.00
N ARG A 53 16.61 17.84 -0.41
CA ARG A 53 16.80 19.30 -0.52
C ARG A 53 17.90 19.84 0.38
N THR A 54 18.25 19.11 1.45
CA THR A 54 19.23 19.55 2.46
C THR A 54 20.43 18.59 2.48
N PRO A 55 21.63 19.06 2.89
CA PRO A 55 22.78 18.18 3.10
C PRO A 55 22.47 17.01 4.05
N ALA A 56 21.73 17.27 5.13
CA ALA A 56 21.34 16.24 6.10
C ALA A 56 20.52 15.12 5.46
N SER A 57 19.52 15.45 4.64
CA SER A 57 18.71 14.43 3.94
C SER A 57 19.53 13.57 2.97
N ARG A 58 20.53 14.15 2.30
CA ARG A 58 21.45 13.43 1.41
C ARG A 58 22.42 12.52 2.19
N THR A 59 22.94 13.00 3.31
CA THR A 59 23.78 12.20 4.21
C THR A 59 23.01 11.02 4.78
N LYS A 60 21.75 11.23 5.19
CA LYS A 60 20.89 10.15 5.68
C LYS A 60 20.62 9.12 4.59
N LEU A 61 20.25 9.54 3.38
CA LEU A 61 20.07 8.62 2.24
C LEU A 61 21.33 7.76 2.01
N THR A 62 22.50 8.39 1.90
CA THR A 62 23.76 7.67 1.61
C THR A 62 24.18 6.73 2.73
N ALA A 63 23.95 7.09 3.98
CA ALA A 63 24.22 6.23 5.13
C ALA A 63 23.26 5.03 5.22
N THR A 64 21.99 5.22 4.84
CA THR A 64 20.95 4.19 4.95
C THR A 64 20.86 3.28 3.73
N LEU A 65 21.18 3.76 2.53
CA LEU A 65 21.03 3.02 1.27
C LEU A 65 21.65 1.59 1.31
N PRO A 66 22.87 1.38 1.84
CA PRO A 66 23.47 0.03 1.92
C PRO A 66 22.75 -0.93 2.87
N ARG A 67 21.84 -0.43 3.73
CA ARG A 67 21.10 -1.20 4.74
C ARG A 67 19.59 -1.15 4.50
N MET A 68 19.17 -0.81 3.28
CA MET A 68 17.75 -0.71 2.96
C MET A 68 16.99 -2.02 3.14
N THR A 69 17.61 -3.19 2.99
CA THR A 69 16.98 -4.48 3.30
C THR A 69 16.60 -4.64 4.77
N THR A 70 17.25 -3.89 5.66
CA THR A 70 16.93 -3.87 7.10
C THR A 70 15.86 -2.84 7.45
N VAL A 71 15.68 -1.81 6.62
CA VAL A 71 14.69 -0.73 6.82
C VAL A 71 13.39 -1.02 6.07
N TYR A 72 13.50 -1.70 4.93
CA TYR A 72 12.42 -2.04 4.03
C TYR A 72 12.64 -3.49 3.58
N PRO A 73 12.05 -4.49 4.26
CA PRO A 73 12.30 -5.91 4.00
C PRO A 73 12.14 -6.31 2.52
N ASP A 74 11.22 -5.68 1.80
CA ASP A 74 10.95 -5.94 0.38
C ASP A 74 11.91 -5.23 -0.59
N TRP A 75 12.99 -4.62 -0.08
CA TRP A 75 13.92 -3.81 -0.87
C TRP A 75 14.52 -4.55 -2.06
N ASN A 76 14.91 -5.82 -1.88
CA ASN A 76 15.48 -6.64 -2.96
C ASN A 76 14.50 -6.82 -4.12
N ARG A 77 13.20 -6.90 -3.81
CA ARG A 77 12.15 -7.01 -4.82
C ARG A 77 11.95 -5.69 -5.54
N THR A 78 11.93 -4.58 -4.79
CA THR A 78 11.84 -3.23 -5.32
C THR A 78 12.98 -2.92 -6.29
N THR A 79 14.22 -3.25 -5.93
CA THR A 79 15.37 -3.05 -6.82
C THR A 79 15.33 -3.96 -8.03
N ALA A 80 14.87 -5.21 -7.92
CA ALA A 80 14.67 -6.08 -9.07
C ALA A 80 13.72 -5.48 -10.13
N MET A 81 12.66 -4.79 -9.69
CA MET A 81 11.78 -4.03 -10.59
C MET A 81 12.53 -2.89 -11.29
N VAL A 82 13.33 -2.11 -10.55
CA VAL A 82 14.17 -1.03 -11.11
C VAL A 82 15.05 -1.56 -12.23
N TRP A 83 15.80 -2.64 -11.97
CA TRP A 83 16.70 -3.25 -12.94
C TRP A 83 15.97 -3.82 -14.15
N LYS A 84 14.76 -4.38 -13.95
CA LYS A 84 13.92 -4.85 -15.06
C LYS A 84 13.47 -3.71 -15.96
N VAL A 85 12.99 -2.59 -15.40
CA VAL A 85 12.59 -1.41 -16.17
C VAL A 85 13.79 -0.82 -16.92
N LEU A 86 14.93 -0.69 -16.23
CA LEU A 86 16.18 -0.20 -16.83
C LEU A 86 16.63 -1.09 -18.00
N ALA A 87 16.63 -2.41 -17.83
CA ALA A 87 17.01 -3.35 -18.88
C ALA A 87 16.06 -3.27 -20.09
N SER A 88 14.75 -3.20 -19.86
CA SER A 88 13.75 -3.06 -20.92
C SER A 88 13.94 -1.76 -21.71
N ARG A 89 14.11 -0.62 -21.02
CA ARG A 89 14.38 0.67 -21.64
C ARG A 89 15.68 0.65 -22.44
N ARG A 90 16.76 0.06 -21.90
CA ARG A 90 18.06 -0.08 -22.60
C ARG A 90 17.96 -0.93 -23.86
N ALA A 91 17.24 -2.04 -23.81
CA ALA A 91 17.08 -2.92 -24.97
C ALA A 91 16.39 -2.23 -26.17
N SER A 92 15.64 -1.15 -25.93
CA SER A 92 15.03 -0.33 -26.98
C SER A 92 15.94 0.75 -27.59
N LEU A 93 17.16 0.91 -27.07
CA LEU A 93 18.11 1.93 -27.52
C LEU A 93 19.08 1.40 -28.58
N PRO A 94 19.64 2.28 -29.44
CA PRO A 94 20.76 1.93 -30.32
C PRO A 94 21.95 1.40 -29.51
N PRO A 95 22.76 0.44 -30.04
CA PRO A 95 23.87 -0.16 -29.29
C PRO A 95 24.83 0.84 -28.63
N ALA A 96 25.13 1.94 -29.32
CA ALA A 96 26.01 3.00 -28.82
C ALA A 96 25.47 3.74 -27.58
N GLU A 97 24.15 3.71 -27.34
CA GLU A 97 23.49 4.35 -26.19
C GLU A 97 23.13 3.34 -25.08
N GLN A 98 23.44 2.06 -25.24
CA GLN A 98 23.09 1.03 -24.26
C GLN A 98 24.04 0.98 -23.06
N GLU A 99 25.28 1.44 -23.23
CA GLU A 99 26.33 1.38 -22.20
C GLU A 99 26.25 2.56 -21.23
N ALA A 100 26.01 3.77 -21.75
CA ALA A 100 25.90 4.99 -20.99
C ALA A 100 24.60 5.74 -21.32
N LEU A 101 23.87 6.14 -20.29
CA LEU A 101 22.55 6.74 -20.39
C LEU A 101 22.65 8.24 -20.10
N SER A 102 22.03 9.05 -20.94
CA SER A 102 21.84 10.47 -20.64
C SER A 102 20.87 10.65 -19.46
N PHE A 103 20.95 11.81 -18.79
CA PHE A 103 20.03 12.13 -17.70
C PHE A 103 18.56 12.00 -18.12
N GLY A 104 18.21 12.39 -19.35
CA GLY A 104 16.84 12.22 -19.87
C GLY A 104 16.37 10.77 -19.86
N ARG A 105 17.24 9.82 -20.26
CA ARG A 105 16.91 8.39 -20.24
C ARG A 105 16.79 7.84 -18.83
N VAL A 106 17.67 8.27 -17.92
CA VAL A 106 17.55 7.89 -16.51
C VAL A 106 16.27 8.46 -15.89
N ALA A 107 15.92 9.71 -16.24
CA ALA A 107 14.67 10.35 -15.83
C ALA A 107 13.42 9.58 -16.32
N ASP A 108 13.46 9.04 -17.53
CA ASP A 108 12.37 8.19 -18.04
C ASP A 108 12.25 6.88 -17.27
N VAL A 109 13.38 6.22 -16.98
CA VAL A 109 13.42 4.99 -16.16
C VAL A 109 12.82 5.25 -14.79
N VAL A 110 13.26 6.30 -14.09
CA VAL A 110 12.73 6.59 -12.75
C VAL A 110 11.29 7.06 -12.76
N GLY A 111 10.85 7.73 -13.84
CA GLY A 111 9.45 8.11 -14.01
C GLY A 111 8.54 6.88 -14.10
N ASP A 112 8.92 5.88 -14.91
CA ASP A 112 8.18 4.62 -15.01
C ASP A 112 8.21 3.81 -13.72
N VAL A 113 9.39 3.74 -13.08
CA VAL A 113 9.55 3.06 -11.80
C VAL A 113 8.64 3.72 -10.75
N SER A 114 8.62 5.06 -10.68
CA SER A 114 7.78 5.80 -9.72
C SER A 114 6.29 5.60 -10.00
N GLU A 115 5.88 5.61 -11.28
CA GLU A 115 4.49 5.32 -11.66
C GLU A 115 4.09 3.87 -11.36
N GLY A 116 5.01 2.92 -11.53
CA GLY A 116 4.78 1.50 -11.26
C GLY A 116 4.96 1.09 -9.80
N PHE A 117 5.57 1.93 -8.96
CA PHE A 117 5.89 1.63 -7.56
C PHE A 117 4.63 1.30 -6.73
N GLY A 118 3.49 1.89 -7.08
CA GLY A 118 2.20 1.51 -6.48
C GLY A 118 1.77 0.07 -6.74
N GLY A 119 2.17 -0.52 -7.87
CA GLY A 119 1.93 -1.93 -8.14
C GLY A 119 2.74 -2.86 -7.25
N SER A 120 4.01 -2.53 -6.96
CA SER A 120 4.83 -3.31 -6.03
C SER A 120 4.32 -3.24 -4.59
N GLN A 121 3.79 -2.10 -4.17
CA GLN A 121 3.28 -1.94 -2.81
C GLN A 121 2.04 -2.82 -2.54
N VAL A 122 1.19 -3.09 -3.54
CA VAL A 122 0.05 -4.02 -3.38
C VAL A 122 0.51 -5.39 -2.85
N GLU A 123 1.69 -5.84 -3.26
CA GLU A 123 2.23 -7.13 -2.83
C GLU A 123 2.85 -7.07 -1.43
N ASP A 124 3.44 -5.93 -1.06
CA ASP A 124 3.95 -5.67 0.30
C ASP A 124 2.76 -5.62 1.29
N CYS A 125 1.64 -5.04 0.89
CA CYS A 125 0.40 -5.03 1.67
C CYS A 125 -0.19 -6.44 1.87
N ALA A 126 -0.11 -7.29 0.84
CA ALA A 126 -0.53 -8.68 0.96
C ALA A 126 0.37 -9.45 1.95
N SER A 127 1.67 -9.15 2.00
CA SER A 127 2.59 -9.71 3.01
C SER A 127 2.23 -9.27 4.43
N VAL A 128 2.00 -7.96 4.65
CA VAL A 128 1.56 -7.43 5.96
C VAL A 128 0.27 -8.10 6.41
N LYS A 129 -0.72 -8.20 5.51
CA LYS A 129 -1.99 -8.88 5.79
C LYS A 129 -1.77 -10.36 6.11
N ALA A 130 -0.94 -11.08 5.35
CA ALA A 130 -0.67 -12.50 5.57
C ALA A 130 -0.04 -12.74 6.95
N GLU A 131 0.90 -11.89 7.36
CA GLU A 131 1.51 -11.93 8.69
C GLU A 131 0.48 -11.70 9.80
N LEU A 132 -0.36 -10.67 9.68
CA LEU A 132 -1.45 -10.42 10.65
C LEU A 132 -2.46 -11.57 10.71
N LEU A 133 -2.73 -12.23 9.59
CA LEU A 133 -3.59 -13.41 9.55
C LEU A 133 -3.00 -14.61 10.31
N THR A 134 -1.66 -14.69 10.47
CA THR A 134 -1.05 -15.73 11.32
C THR A 134 -1.32 -15.51 12.82
N LEU A 135 -1.60 -14.28 13.22
CA LEU A 135 -1.91 -13.86 14.59
C LEU A 135 -3.42 -13.72 14.83
N GLU A 136 -4.23 -14.02 13.82
CA GLU A 136 -5.68 -13.82 13.85
C GLU A 136 -6.35 -14.68 14.92
N ASN A 137 -7.29 -14.09 15.65
CA ASN A 137 -8.28 -14.87 16.36
C ASN A 137 -9.21 -15.53 15.31
N GLN A 138 -9.01 -16.83 15.08
CA GLN A 138 -9.50 -17.59 13.93
C GLN A 138 -10.82 -17.10 13.32
N GLY A 139 -10.74 -16.58 12.09
CA GLY A 139 -11.90 -16.22 11.26
C GLY A 139 -12.61 -14.93 11.66
N THR A 140 -12.04 -14.12 12.56
CA THR A 140 -12.64 -12.85 13.02
C THR A 140 -12.14 -11.61 12.27
N GLY A 141 -11.08 -11.74 11.46
CA GLY A 141 -10.37 -10.62 10.85
C GLY A 141 -9.67 -9.71 11.87
N ARG A 142 -9.43 -10.19 13.10
CA ARG A 142 -8.90 -9.41 14.22
C ARG A 142 -7.74 -10.12 14.90
N VAL A 143 -6.76 -9.34 15.34
CA VAL A 143 -5.61 -9.80 16.15
C VAL A 143 -5.75 -9.24 17.56
N ARG A 144 -5.57 -10.05 18.61
CA ARG A 144 -5.58 -9.48 19.98
C ARG A 144 -4.43 -8.49 20.12
N LEU A 145 -4.67 -7.37 20.79
CA LEU A 145 -3.67 -6.30 20.89
C LEU A 145 -2.37 -6.79 21.54
N ALA A 146 -2.46 -7.72 22.50
CA ALA A 146 -1.29 -8.36 23.10
C ALA A 146 -0.46 -9.14 22.08
N ASP A 147 -1.11 -9.95 21.23
CA ASP A 147 -0.46 -10.74 20.17
C ASP A 147 0.11 -9.81 19.08
N PHE A 148 -0.60 -8.73 18.75
CA PHE A 148 -0.15 -7.71 17.79
C PHE A 148 1.20 -7.09 18.20
N TYR A 149 1.40 -6.83 19.49
CA TYR A 149 2.68 -6.31 20.01
C TYR A 149 3.67 -7.40 20.42
N GLN A 150 3.29 -8.67 20.49
CA GLN A 150 4.13 -9.73 21.05
C GLN A 150 5.47 -9.87 20.32
N ASP A 151 5.45 -9.74 19.00
CA ASP A 151 6.64 -9.87 18.15
C ASP A 151 7.65 -8.72 18.34
N THR A 152 7.19 -7.54 18.78
CA THR A 152 8.07 -6.43 19.14
C THR A 152 8.94 -6.73 20.35
N LEU A 153 8.46 -7.58 21.26
CA LEU A 153 9.21 -8.01 22.45
C LEU A 153 10.40 -8.89 22.09
N TYR A 154 10.38 -9.52 20.92
CA TYR A 154 11.46 -10.38 20.39
C TYR A 154 12.28 -9.68 19.30
N GLY A 155 12.14 -8.36 19.15
CA GLY A 155 12.95 -7.54 18.24
C GLY A 155 12.38 -7.38 16.83
N ASN A 156 11.19 -7.92 16.53
CA ASN A 156 10.49 -7.65 15.27
C ASN A 156 9.69 -6.34 15.40
N TRP A 157 10.20 -5.26 14.82
CA TRP A 157 9.67 -3.90 14.98
C TRP A 157 8.49 -3.57 14.05
N ARG A 158 7.92 -4.57 13.36
CA ARG A 158 6.96 -4.35 12.27
C ARG A 158 5.62 -3.75 12.72
N PHE A 159 5.17 -4.03 13.94
CA PHE A 159 3.87 -3.63 14.48
C PHE A 159 4.03 -2.86 15.79
N THR A 160 4.21 -1.53 15.72
CA THR A 160 4.60 -0.70 16.89
C THR A 160 3.72 0.51 17.13
N GLU A 161 2.67 0.66 16.32
CA GLU A 161 1.71 1.74 16.34
C GLU A 161 1.10 1.91 17.73
N SER A 162 0.99 3.16 18.20
CA SER A 162 0.34 3.43 19.48
C SER A 162 -1.14 3.10 19.44
N GLN A 163 -1.71 2.73 20.59
CA GLN A 163 -3.15 2.48 20.68
C GLN A 163 -3.98 3.71 20.29
N ASP A 164 -3.52 4.91 20.62
CA ASP A 164 -4.19 6.16 20.25
C ASP A 164 -4.25 6.33 18.73
N TYR A 165 -3.16 5.99 18.04
CA TYR A 165 -3.11 6.00 16.59
C TYR A 165 -4.04 4.93 15.99
N LEU A 166 -3.99 3.69 16.49
CA LEU A 166 -4.89 2.62 16.06
C LEU A 166 -6.38 2.99 16.26
N ARG A 167 -6.72 3.69 17.35
CA ARG A 167 -8.07 4.24 17.57
C ARG A 167 -8.44 5.29 16.53
N SER A 168 -7.52 6.20 16.21
CA SER A 168 -7.76 7.25 15.21
C SER A 168 -8.02 6.68 13.81
N LEU A 169 -7.40 5.54 13.48
CA LEU A 169 -7.62 4.80 12.24
C LEU A 169 -8.93 4.00 12.23
N GLY A 170 -9.63 3.89 13.37
CA GLY A 170 -10.72 2.93 13.54
C GLY A 170 -10.25 1.47 13.47
N ALA A 171 -8.95 1.23 13.67
CA ALA A 171 -8.35 -0.10 13.64
C ALA A 171 -8.36 -0.78 15.01
N LEU A 172 -8.64 -0.07 16.11
CA LEU A 172 -8.74 -0.67 17.44
C LEU A 172 -10.19 -0.94 17.85
N ASP A 173 -10.53 -2.20 18.02
CA ASP A 173 -11.78 -2.67 18.61
C ASP A 173 -11.64 -2.76 20.14
N MET A 174 -12.41 -1.95 20.86
CA MET A 174 -12.46 -1.89 22.32
C MET A 174 -13.82 -2.35 22.89
N ALA A 175 -14.61 -3.10 22.12
CA ALA A 175 -15.90 -3.62 22.60
C ALA A 175 -15.75 -4.43 23.91
N ASN A 176 -14.65 -5.17 24.05
CA ASN A 176 -14.18 -5.72 25.32
C ASN A 176 -12.90 -4.99 25.78
N PRO A 177 -12.98 -4.07 26.75
CA PRO A 177 -11.80 -3.34 27.23
C PRO A 177 -10.71 -4.22 27.85
N GLN A 178 -11.03 -5.44 28.28
CA GLN A 178 -10.06 -6.39 28.84
C GLN A 178 -9.28 -7.16 27.77
N GLU A 179 -9.83 -7.23 26.55
CA GLU A 179 -9.21 -7.95 25.43
C GLU A 179 -9.39 -7.13 24.14
N PRO A 180 -8.74 -5.95 24.04
CA PRO A 180 -8.81 -5.15 22.84
C PRO A 180 -8.17 -5.88 21.67
N SER A 181 -8.65 -5.62 20.45
CA SER A 181 -8.14 -6.26 19.25
C SER A 181 -7.98 -5.27 18.09
N VAL A 182 -7.05 -5.57 17.20
CA VAL A 182 -6.78 -4.80 15.98
C VAL A 182 -7.58 -5.40 14.84
N ILE A 183 -8.39 -4.57 14.18
CA ILE A 183 -9.15 -4.89 12.98
C ILE A 183 -8.19 -4.85 11.78
N ILE A 184 -7.78 -6.03 11.30
CA ILE A 184 -6.76 -6.21 10.25
C ILE A 184 -7.03 -5.34 9.01
N PRO A 185 -8.22 -5.35 8.38
CA PRO A 185 -8.44 -4.56 7.17
C PRO A 185 -8.29 -3.05 7.40
N ASN A 186 -8.67 -2.55 8.57
CA ASN A 186 -8.53 -1.12 8.90
C ASN A 186 -7.08 -0.74 9.18
N TYR A 187 -6.33 -1.64 9.81
CA TYR A 187 -4.88 -1.45 9.99
C TYR A 187 -4.15 -1.42 8.65
N VAL A 188 -4.36 -2.42 7.79
CA VAL A 188 -3.70 -2.55 6.49
C VAL A 188 -4.00 -1.34 5.60
N ALA A 189 -5.23 -0.84 5.59
CA ALA A 189 -5.61 0.37 4.85
C ALA A 189 -5.15 1.68 5.52
N GLY A 190 -4.52 1.61 6.69
CA GLY A 190 -4.09 2.76 7.47
C GLY A 190 -2.85 3.47 6.92
N GLN A 191 -2.68 4.74 7.30
CA GLN A 191 -1.61 5.62 6.78
C GLN A 191 -0.18 5.11 7.10
N SER A 192 0.00 4.27 8.13
CA SER A 192 1.32 3.72 8.46
C SER A 192 1.79 2.67 7.45
N ASN A 193 0.87 2.15 6.63
CA ASN A 193 1.17 1.26 5.51
C ASN A 193 1.24 2.02 4.17
N CYS A 194 1.37 3.34 4.22
CA CYS A 194 1.71 4.17 3.07
C CYS A 194 3.22 4.40 2.97
N VAL A 195 3.71 4.45 1.75
CA VAL A 195 5.12 4.63 1.41
C VAL A 195 5.19 5.65 0.29
N GLY A 196 6.22 6.48 0.31
CA GLY A 196 6.51 7.37 -0.79
C GLY A 196 6.04 8.79 -0.56
N ALA A 197 6.82 9.51 0.25
CA ALA A 197 6.67 10.94 0.44
C ALA A 197 7.05 11.71 -0.84
N SER A 198 6.13 11.71 -1.80
CA SER A 198 6.12 12.75 -2.82
C SER A 198 5.37 13.97 -2.27
N ARG A 199 5.51 15.10 -2.94
CA ARG A 199 4.77 16.32 -2.58
C ARG A 199 3.28 16.22 -2.89
N TYR A 200 2.89 15.28 -3.75
CA TYR A 200 1.58 15.27 -4.41
C TYR A 200 0.72 14.06 -4.06
N HIS A 201 1.34 12.97 -3.62
CA HIS A 201 0.67 11.73 -3.27
C HIS A 201 1.55 10.88 -2.34
N ASP A 202 0.87 10.06 -1.55
CA ASP A 202 1.45 8.87 -0.94
C ASP A 202 0.97 7.65 -1.73
N VAL A 203 1.78 6.61 -1.76
CA VAL A 203 1.36 5.31 -2.26
C VAL A 203 0.92 4.51 -1.05
N CYS A 204 -0.31 4.01 -1.03
CA CYS A 204 -0.88 3.32 0.12
C CYS A 204 -1.38 1.92 -0.25
N CYS A 205 -1.46 1.06 0.77
CA CYS A 205 -2.21 -0.18 0.64
C CYS A 205 -3.65 0.06 0.20
N VAL A 206 -4.06 -0.66 -0.83
CA VAL A 206 -5.41 -0.56 -1.38
C VAL A 206 -6.39 -1.23 -0.43
N SER A 207 -7.51 -0.56 -0.15
CA SER A 207 -8.61 -1.13 0.61
C SER A 207 -9.31 -2.23 -0.19
N GLU A 208 -9.08 -3.49 0.18
CA GLU A 208 -9.87 -4.60 -0.35
C GLU A 208 -11.36 -4.45 -0.02
N CYS A 209 -11.68 -3.82 1.11
CA CYS A 209 -13.06 -3.53 1.50
C CYS A 209 -13.74 -2.63 0.46
N GLU A 210 -13.10 -1.55 0.02
CA GLU A 210 -13.65 -0.68 -1.03
C GLU A 210 -13.88 -1.44 -2.34
N ALA A 211 -12.96 -2.34 -2.71
CA ALA A 211 -13.13 -3.19 -3.89
C ALA A 211 -14.36 -4.10 -3.78
N LEU A 212 -14.62 -4.66 -2.58
CA LEU A 212 -15.80 -5.47 -2.29
C LEU A 212 -17.09 -4.64 -2.36
N PHE A 213 -17.12 -3.45 -1.76
CA PHE A 213 -18.27 -2.54 -1.87
C PHE A 213 -18.54 -2.16 -3.33
N ALA A 214 -17.51 -1.78 -4.08
CA ALA A 214 -17.63 -1.44 -5.50
C ALA A 214 -18.14 -2.62 -6.34
N GLN A 215 -17.84 -3.87 -5.96
CA GLN A 215 -18.40 -5.04 -6.63
C GLN A 215 -19.88 -5.25 -6.27
N LEU A 216 -20.27 -5.07 -5.01
CA LEU A 216 -21.67 -5.15 -4.60
C LEU A 216 -22.53 -4.09 -5.30
N GLU A 217 -22.04 -2.86 -5.38
CA GLU A 217 -22.72 -1.76 -6.09
C GLU A 217 -22.89 -2.08 -7.59
N ARG A 218 -21.87 -2.66 -8.22
CA ARG A 218 -21.95 -3.11 -9.63
C ARG A 218 -22.97 -4.23 -9.85
N VAL A 219 -23.06 -5.17 -8.92
CA VAL A 219 -23.99 -6.32 -9.01
C VAL A 219 -25.43 -5.90 -8.71
N LEU A 220 -25.63 -5.06 -7.70
CA LEU A 220 -26.97 -4.64 -7.26
C LEU A 220 -27.53 -3.48 -8.08
N TYR A 221 -26.67 -2.72 -8.77
CA TYR A 221 -27.02 -1.59 -9.64
C TYR A 221 -27.92 -0.54 -8.93
N ALA A 222 -27.75 -0.39 -7.62
CA ALA A 222 -28.56 0.50 -6.80
C ALA A 222 -27.83 0.90 -5.52
N PRO A 223 -28.06 2.12 -4.99
CA PRO A 223 -27.48 2.58 -3.72
C PRO A 223 -28.11 1.92 -2.49
N ALA A 224 -29.23 1.20 -2.67
CA ALA A 224 -29.89 0.42 -1.64
C ALA A 224 -30.65 -0.76 -2.25
N ALA A 225 -30.67 -1.90 -1.56
CA ALA A 225 -31.33 -3.13 -2.04
C ALA A 225 -32.08 -3.88 -0.92
N PRO A 226 -33.09 -4.70 -1.25
CA PRO A 226 -33.75 -5.57 -0.27
C PRO A 226 -32.76 -6.51 0.44
N PRO A 227 -32.94 -6.82 1.74
CA PRO A 227 -32.03 -7.68 2.51
C PRO A 227 -31.65 -9.00 1.84
N GLU A 228 -32.61 -9.69 1.22
CA GLU A 228 -32.36 -10.99 0.60
C GLU A 228 -31.51 -10.87 -0.68
N GLN A 229 -31.63 -9.77 -1.42
CA GLN A 229 -30.77 -9.51 -2.59
C GLN A 229 -29.35 -9.18 -2.16
N VAL A 230 -29.20 -8.37 -1.10
CA VAL A 230 -27.88 -8.07 -0.51
C VAL A 230 -27.22 -9.35 0.00
N ALA A 231 -27.96 -10.17 0.74
CA ALA A 231 -27.47 -11.44 1.24
C ALA A 231 -26.97 -12.35 0.10
N ALA A 232 -27.78 -12.54 -0.95
CA ALA A 232 -27.40 -13.35 -2.10
C ALA A 232 -26.14 -12.80 -2.82
N ALA A 233 -26.06 -11.48 -3.00
CA ALA A 233 -24.89 -10.85 -3.62
C ALA A 233 -23.62 -11.06 -2.78
N VAL A 234 -23.72 -10.98 -1.45
CA VAL A 234 -22.59 -11.18 -0.53
C VAL A 234 -22.17 -12.65 -0.45
N GLU A 235 -23.12 -13.60 -0.54
CA GLU A 235 -22.83 -15.03 -0.61
C GLU A 235 -22.07 -15.42 -1.89
N ASP A 236 -22.37 -14.75 -3.01
CA ASP A 236 -21.69 -14.97 -4.29
C ASP A 236 -20.38 -14.17 -4.46
N LEU A 237 -20.12 -13.20 -3.56
CA LEU A 237 -18.96 -12.31 -3.60
C LEU A 237 -17.70 -13.03 -3.08
N PRO A 238 -16.70 -13.33 -3.94
CA PRO A 238 -15.42 -13.84 -3.48
C PRO A 238 -14.56 -12.71 -2.89
N SER A 239 -13.65 -13.07 -1.99
CA SER A 239 -12.57 -12.22 -1.50
C SER A 239 -11.25 -12.99 -1.43
N ALA A 240 -10.15 -12.31 -1.09
CA ALA A 240 -8.85 -12.97 -0.96
C ALA A 240 -8.82 -14.08 0.10
N THR A 241 -9.67 -14.01 1.13
CA THR A 241 -9.70 -14.98 2.24
C THR A 241 -10.98 -15.82 2.29
N VAL A 242 -12.01 -15.46 1.53
CA VAL A 242 -13.31 -16.15 1.55
C VAL A 242 -13.73 -16.52 0.13
N PRO A 243 -13.93 -17.82 -0.17
CA PRO A 243 -14.38 -18.26 -1.48
C PRO A 243 -15.85 -17.90 -1.72
N ARG A 244 -16.25 -17.94 -3.00
CA ARG A 244 -17.66 -17.83 -3.41
C ARG A 244 -18.50 -18.96 -2.80
N GLY A 245 -19.76 -18.65 -2.50
CA GLY A 245 -20.74 -19.64 -2.05
C GLY A 245 -20.77 -19.85 -0.54
N ARG A 246 -20.28 -18.87 0.24
CA ARG A 246 -20.45 -18.87 1.69
C ARG A 246 -21.95 -18.85 2.04
N LYS A 247 -22.30 -19.41 3.18
CA LYS A 247 -23.66 -19.31 3.74
C LYS A 247 -23.67 -18.32 4.89
N LEU A 248 -24.49 -17.29 4.79
CA LEU A 248 -24.72 -16.34 5.87
C LEU A 248 -25.57 -17.01 6.96
N ASP A 249 -25.12 -16.90 8.19
CA ASP A 249 -25.86 -17.37 9.36
C ASP A 249 -27.20 -16.63 9.53
N GLY A 250 -28.08 -17.18 10.36
CA GLY A 250 -29.40 -16.60 10.62
C GLY A 250 -29.34 -15.22 11.29
N LEU A 251 -28.32 -14.96 12.10
CA LEU A 251 -28.15 -13.71 12.84
C LEU A 251 -27.75 -12.56 11.88
N LEU A 252 -26.83 -12.80 10.95
CA LEU A 252 -26.42 -11.87 9.91
C LEU A 252 -27.60 -11.52 9.00
N ARG A 253 -28.41 -12.51 8.61
CA ARG A 253 -29.64 -12.27 7.84
C ARG A 253 -30.64 -11.43 8.63
N GLN A 254 -30.83 -11.71 9.92
CA GLN A 254 -31.69 -10.92 10.79
C GLN A 254 -31.18 -9.47 10.93
N ARG A 255 -29.87 -9.27 11.06
CA ARG A 255 -29.25 -7.94 11.13
C ARG A 255 -29.47 -7.13 9.85
N LEU A 256 -29.36 -7.74 8.66
CA LEU A 256 -29.72 -7.06 7.40
C LEU A 256 -31.17 -6.61 7.38
N ARG A 257 -32.10 -7.46 7.84
CA ARG A 257 -33.52 -7.11 7.94
C ARG A 257 -33.76 -5.97 8.93
N ALA A 258 -33.04 -5.96 10.06
CA ALA A 258 -33.10 -4.87 11.03
C ALA A 258 -32.60 -3.54 10.46
N ILE A 259 -31.51 -3.55 9.67
CA ILE A 259 -31.05 -2.37 8.94
C ILE A 259 -32.14 -1.87 7.99
N ALA A 260 -32.73 -2.78 7.20
CA ALA A 260 -33.80 -2.42 6.26
C ALA A 260 -35.07 -1.88 6.92
N ALA A 261 -35.42 -2.36 8.11
CA ALA A 261 -36.62 -1.90 8.83
C ALA A 261 -36.59 -0.39 9.11
N GLY A 262 -35.39 0.16 9.36
CA GLY A 262 -35.20 1.61 9.51
C GLY A 262 -35.12 2.41 8.20
N HIS A 263 -35.15 1.75 7.04
CA HIS A 263 -34.81 2.35 5.73
C HIS A 263 -35.77 1.87 4.63
N ALA A 264 -37.08 2.01 4.85
CA ALA A 264 -38.13 1.67 3.88
C ALA A 264 -38.02 0.24 3.28
N GLY A 265 -37.57 -0.72 4.09
CA GLY A 265 -37.42 -2.11 3.68
C GLY A 265 -36.18 -2.40 2.81
N ARG A 266 -35.23 -1.46 2.71
CA ARG A 266 -34.01 -1.59 1.90
C ARG A 266 -32.77 -1.33 2.74
N VAL A 267 -31.68 -2.04 2.45
CA VAL A 267 -30.37 -1.81 3.07
C VAL A 267 -29.63 -0.75 2.24
N PRO A 268 -29.30 0.43 2.80
CA PRO A 268 -28.42 1.40 2.14
C PRO A 268 -26.98 0.90 2.10
N LEU A 269 -26.40 0.76 0.91
CA LEU A 269 -25.06 0.16 0.70
C LEU A 269 -23.92 1.07 1.18
N SER A 270 -24.13 2.38 1.21
CA SER A 270 -23.16 3.35 1.75
C SER A 270 -23.42 3.70 3.22
N GLY A 271 -24.32 2.96 3.89
CA GLY A 271 -24.72 3.25 5.28
C GLY A 271 -23.76 2.66 6.31
N ARG A 272 -23.53 3.40 7.42
CA ARG A 272 -22.66 2.96 8.54
C ARG A 272 -23.00 1.57 9.08
N LEU A 273 -24.29 1.26 9.24
CA LEU A 273 -24.73 -0.03 9.78
C LEU A 273 -24.45 -1.19 8.81
N PHE A 274 -24.52 -0.94 7.50
CA PHE A 274 -24.17 -1.95 6.51
C PHE A 274 -22.64 -2.14 6.43
N ALA A 275 -21.88 -1.06 6.53
CA ALA A 275 -20.42 -1.15 6.65
C ALA A 275 -20.00 -1.97 7.88
N GLN A 276 -20.65 -1.75 9.03
CA GLN A 276 -20.44 -2.57 10.23
C GLN A 276 -20.86 -4.04 10.05
N TRP A 277 -21.90 -4.31 9.26
CA TRP A 277 -22.34 -5.68 8.97
C TRP A 277 -21.38 -6.45 8.05
N MET A 278 -20.63 -5.74 7.20
CA MET A 278 -19.61 -6.32 6.31
C MET A 278 -18.30 -6.70 7.05
N HIS A 279 -18.09 -6.19 8.27
CA HIS A 279 -16.96 -6.50 9.16
C HIS A 279 -17.17 -7.78 9.99
#